data_AF-A0A7J9M8Q1-F1
#
_entry.id   AF-A0A7J9M8Q1-F1
#
_cell.length_a   1.000
_cell.length_b   1.000
_cell.length_c   1.000
_cell.angle_alpha   90.00
_cell.angle_beta   90.00
_cell.angle_gamma   90.00
#
_symmetry.space_group_name_H-M   'P 1'
#
loop_
_entity.id
_entity.type
_entity.pdbx_description
1 polymer ?
#
loop_
_entity_poly.entity_id
_entity_poly.type
_entity_poly.pdbx_seq_one_letter_code
_entity_poly.pdbx_strand_id
1 'polypeptide(L)'
;MHDLAHDLALDASQKECKTVNSETEMVDENVRRLLLCDEKLVEVPRVLEEMKSVRTVIIQDVSKRSKIVDKSLINLCASNFKYLRALELRNSPVTALPNSIYTLKHLRDLELAQSPVEGIDRLTNLRELAIHKCPQLSKRYRQNGGED
;
A
#
# COMPACT_ATOMS: atom_id res chain seq x y z
N MET A 1 2.73 -11.17 33.95
CA MET A 1 2.05 -9.99 33.36
C MET A 1 2.56 -9.62 31.97
N HIS A 2 3.76 -10.05 31.55
CA HIS A 2 4.22 -9.86 30.15
C HIS A 2 3.43 -10.73 29.14
N ASP A 3 3.07 -11.96 29.51
CA ASP A 3 2.40 -12.89 28.59
C ASP A 3 0.98 -12.45 28.26
N LEU A 4 0.20 -11.95 29.23
CA LEU A 4 -1.15 -11.44 28.97
C LEU A 4 -1.16 -10.20 28.06
N ALA A 5 -0.20 -9.28 28.23
CA ALA A 5 -0.07 -8.12 27.36
C ALA A 5 0.40 -8.52 25.95
N HIS A 6 1.25 -9.54 25.84
CA HIS A 6 1.68 -10.11 24.57
C HIS A 6 0.53 -10.81 23.84
N ASP A 7 -0.25 -11.64 24.54
CA ASP A 7 -1.39 -12.36 23.98
C ASP A 7 -2.50 -11.40 23.54
N LEU A 8 -2.77 -10.35 24.33
CA LEU A 8 -3.70 -9.28 23.94
C LEU A 8 -3.20 -8.50 22.72
N ALA A 9 -1.89 -8.21 22.64
CA ALA A 9 -1.32 -7.55 21.47
C ALA A 9 -1.38 -8.42 20.22
N LEU A 10 -1.18 -9.73 20.36
CA LEU A 10 -1.32 -10.69 19.26
C LEU A 10 -2.77 -10.79 18.79
N ASP A 11 -3.72 -10.97 19.72
CA ASP A 11 -5.15 -11.07 19.41
C ASP A 11 -5.67 -9.79 18.72
N ALA A 12 -5.33 -8.61 19.26
CA ALA A 12 -5.67 -7.33 18.65
C ALA A 12 -5.02 -7.16 17.27
N SER A 13 -3.76 -7.57 17.12
CA SER A 13 -3.04 -7.48 15.84
C SER A 13 -3.66 -8.37 14.77
N GLN A 14 -4.04 -9.61 15.13
CA GLN A 14 -4.66 -10.57 14.22
C GLN A 14 -6.03 -10.08 13.72
N LYS A 15 -6.82 -9.44 14.60
CA LYS A 15 -8.13 -8.88 14.23
C LYS A 15 -8.03 -7.69 13.29
N GLU A 16 -6.93 -6.93 13.35
CA GLU A 16 -6.71 -5.77 12.49
C GLU A 16 -5.97 -6.09 11.18
N CYS A 17 -5.42 -7.30 11.02
CA CYS A 17 -4.65 -7.73 9.86
C CYS A 17 -5.45 -8.70 8.98
N LYS A 18 -5.42 -8.51 7.66
CA LYS A 18 -5.99 -9.47 6.71
C LYS A 18 -5.09 -9.63 5.49
N THR A 19 -4.81 -10.88 5.13
CA THR A 19 -4.34 -11.22 3.79
C THR A 19 -5.57 -11.46 2.91
N VAL A 20 -5.64 -10.77 1.78
CA VAL A 20 -6.70 -10.93 0.78
C VAL A 20 -6.12 -11.62 -0.45
N ASN A 21 -6.84 -12.62 -0.92
CA ASN A 21 -6.56 -13.39 -2.12
C ASN A 21 -7.83 -13.47 -2.98
N SER A 22 -7.73 -14.18 -4.11
CA SER A 22 -8.85 -14.36 -5.06
C SER A 22 -10.06 -15.09 -4.47
N GLU A 23 -9.87 -15.88 -3.42
CA GLU A 23 -10.90 -16.69 -2.75
C GLU A 23 -11.51 -15.95 -1.54
N THR A 24 -11.09 -14.72 -1.25
CA THR A 24 -11.56 -14.00 -0.06
C THR A 24 -12.95 -13.42 -0.31
N GLU A 25 -13.97 -14.03 0.30
CA GLU A 25 -15.37 -13.59 0.18
C GLU A 25 -15.77 -12.53 1.22
N MET A 26 -15.27 -12.64 2.46
CA MET A 26 -15.65 -11.77 3.56
C MET A 26 -14.44 -11.23 4.33
N VAL A 27 -14.55 -9.98 4.79
CA VAL A 27 -13.53 -9.30 5.58
C VAL A 27 -14.17 -8.57 6.76
N ASP A 28 -13.52 -8.61 7.91
CA ASP A 28 -13.97 -7.93 9.13
C ASP A 28 -13.84 -6.39 9.00
N GLU A 29 -14.81 -5.64 9.54
CA GLU A 29 -14.84 -4.18 9.50
C GLU A 29 -13.69 -3.52 10.28
N ASN A 30 -13.08 -4.25 11.21
CA ASN A 30 -11.96 -3.82 12.04
C ASN A 30 -10.61 -3.93 11.34
N VAL A 31 -10.55 -4.53 10.14
CA VAL A 31 -9.30 -4.66 9.39
C VAL A 31 -8.74 -3.27 9.06
N ARG A 32 -7.53 -3.02 9.57
CA ARG A 32 -6.76 -1.79 9.35
C ARG A 32 -5.55 -2.02 8.48
N ARG A 33 -5.02 -3.25 8.43
CA ARG A 33 -3.82 -3.62 7.70
C ARG A 33 -4.15 -4.72 6.71
N LEU A 34 -3.93 -4.43 5.44
CA LEU A 34 -4.22 -5.33 4.33
C LEU A 34 -2.92 -5.77 3.67
N LEU A 35 -2.78 -7.08 3.46
CA LEU A 35 -1.74 -7.67 2.62
C LEU A 35 -2.38 -8.30 1.37
N LEU A 36 -1.97 -7.82 0.20
CA LEU A 36 -2.30 -8.39 -1.10
C LEU A 36 -1.05 -9.11 -1.62
N CYS A 37 -1.05 -10.43 -1.51
CA CYS A 37 0.09 -11.29 -1.83
C CYS A 37 -0.42 -12.64 -2.34
N ASP A 38 -0.82 -12.70 -3.62
CA ASP A 38 -1.34 -13.93 -4.23
C ASP A 38 -0.87 -14.04 -5.69
N GLU A 39 -0.15 -15.13 -6.00
CA GLU A 39 0.33 -15.45 -7.34
C GLU A 39 -0.80 -15.74 -8.33
N LYS A 40 -1.97 -16.14 -7.81
CA LYS A 40 -3.18 -16.47 -8.56
C LYS A 40 -4.21 -15.35 -8.55
N LEU A 41 -3.87 -14.19 -7.99
CA LEU A 41 -4.73 -13.03 -8.10
C LEU A 41 -4.80 -12.67 -9.60
N VAL A 42 -5.94 -12.97 -10.24
CA VAL A 42 -6.22 -12.67 -11.66
C VAL A 42 -7.06 -11.40 -11.80
N GLU A 43 -7.93 -11.13 -10.82
CA GLU A 43 -8.75 -9.93 -10.75
C GLU A 43 -8.66 -9.25 -9.37
N VAL A 44 -9.03 -7.97 -9.34
CA VAL A 44 -9.09 -7.20 -8.10
C VAL A 44 -10.24 -7.71 -7.22
N PRO A 45 -10.00 -8.16 -5.98
CA PRO A 45 -11.04 -8.70 -5.12
C PRO A 45 -12.12 -7.67 -4.80
N ARG A 46 -13.38 -7.98 -5.10
CA ARG A 46 -14.53 -7.08 -4.86
C ARG A 46 -14.67 -6.68 -3.40
N VAL A 47 -14.25 -7.56 -2.48
CA VAL A 47 -14.29 -7.27 -1.04
C VAL A 47 -13.50 -6.02 -0.65
N LEU A 48 -12.51 -5.61 -1.45
CA LEU A 48 -11.79 -4.35 -1.24
C LEU A 48 -12.70 -3.13 -1.31
N GLU A 49 -13.82 -3.19 -2.03
CA GLU A 49 -14.82 -2.12 -2.12
C GLU A 49 -15.61 -1.94 -0.83
N GLU A 50 -15.75 -3.00 -0.03
CA GLU A 50 -16.52 -2.98 1.22
C GLU A 50 -15.69 -2.47 2.41
N MET A 51 -14.36 -2.56 2.32
CA MET A 51 -13.43 -2.19 3.38
C MET A 51 -13.25 -0.68 3.50
N LYS A 52 -13.58 -0.10 4.66
CA LYS A 52 -13.51 1.37 4.88
C LYS A 52 -12.49 1.80 5.95
N SER A 53 -12.10 0.88 6.82
CA SER A 53 -11.25 1.16 8.00
C SER A 53 -9.74 1.03 7.73
N VAL A 54 -9.37 0.68 6.50
CA VAL A 54 -7.99 0.37 6.11
C VAL A 54 -7.09 1.59 6.24
N ARG A 55 -5.93 1.38 6.87
CA ARG A 55 -4.89 2.38 7.12
C ARG A 55 -3.54 1.98 6.52
N THR A 56 -3.30 0.70 6.31
CA THR A 56 -2.08 0.20 5.68
C THR A 56 -2.45 -0.80 4.60
N VAL A 57 -1.90 -0.62 3.41
CA VAL A 57 -1.98 -1.59 2.32
C VAL A 57 -0.58 -1.97 1.89
N ILE A 58 -0.29 -3.25 1.95
CA ILE A 58 0.94 -3.84 1.42
C ILE A 58 0.53 -4.65 0.20
N ILE A 59 1.05 -4.27 -0.96
CA ILE A 59 0.91 -5.02 -2.20
C ILE A 59 2.27 -5.64 -2.48
N GLN A 60 2.33 -6.97 -2.49
CA GLN A 60 3.55 -7.69 -2.76
C GLN A 60 3.37 -8.53 -4.00
N ASP A 61 4.10 -8.15 -5.06
CA ASP A 61 4.20 -9.00 -6.22
C ASP A 61 5.18 -10.15 -5.95
N VAL A 62 4.64 -11.37 -6.01
CA VAL A 62 5.33 -12.63 -5.78
C VAL A 62 5.72 -13.32 -7.08
N SER A 63 5.23 -12.88 -8.25
CA SER A 63 5.60 -13.49 -9.53
C SER A 63 5.75 -12.48 -10.67
N LYS A 64 6.81 -12.61 -11.47
CA LYS A 64 7.04 -11.77 -12.67
C LYS A 64 5.92 -11.86 -13.73
N ARG A 65 4.98 -12.80 -13.58
CA ARG A 65 3.86 -13.02 -14.48
C ARG A 65 2.57 -12.36 -13.98
N SER A 66 2.49 -12.00 -12.70
CA SER A 66 1.34 -11.29 -12.15
C SER A 66 1.30 -9.88 -12.74
N LYS A 67 0.21 -9.56 -13.44
CA LYS A 67 -0.04 -8.21 -13.98
C LYS A 67 -1.01 -7.41 -13.13
N ILE A 68 -1.31 -7.91 -11.93
CA ILE A 68 -2.41 -7.38 -11.13
C ILE A 68 -2.10 -6.05 -10.49
N VAL A 69 -0.82 -5.79 -10.19
CA VAL A 69 -0.42 -4.53 -9.59
C VAL A 69 -0.29 -3.51 -10.71
N ASP A 70 -1.43 -3.02 -11.14
CA ASP A 70 -1.55 -1.99 -12.13
C ASP A 70 -2.12 -0.70 -11.51
N LYS A 71 -2.25 0.32 -12.36
CA LYS A 71 -2.81 1.61 -11.97
C LYS A 71 -4.25 1.49 -11.44
N SER A 72 -5.02 0.48 -11.87
CA SER A 72 -6.43 0.31 -11.49
C SER A 72 -6.58 -0.18 -10.05
N LEU A 73 -5.78 -1.17 -9.63
CA LEU A 73 -5.77 -1.66 -8.24
C LEU A 73 -5.38 -0.55 -7.28
N ILE A 74 -4.31 0.19 -7.61
CA ILE A 74 -3.82 1.30 -6.80
C ILE A 74 -4.89 2.40 -6.72
N ASN A 75 -5.58 2.67 -7.84
CA ASN A 75 -6.65 3.66 -7.88
C ASN A 75 -7.84 3.24 -7.03
N LEU A 76 -8.19 1.95 -7.03
CA LEU A 76 -9.23 1.41 -6.16
C LEU A 76 -8.85 1.60 -4.69
N CYS A 77 -7.66 1.16 -4.29
CA CYS A 77 -7.19 1.32 -2.91
C CYS A 77 -7.18 2.80 -2.47
N ALA A 78 -6.64 3.69 -3.30
CA ALA A 78 -6.57 5.11 -2.98
C ALA A 78 -7.96 5.79 -2.95
N SER A 79 -8.91 5.35 -3.79
CA SER A 79 -10.26 5.91 -3.81
C SER A 79 -11.12 5.39 -2.65
N ASN A 80 -10.94 4.13 -2.26
CA ASN A 80 -11.78 3.50 -1.24
C ASN A 80 -11.27 3.73 0.18
N PHE A 81 -9.95 3.69 0.39
CA PHE A 81 -9.35 3.77 1.72
C PHE A 81 -9.00 5.22 2.09
N LYS A 82 -10.03 6.01 2.42
CA LYS A 82 -9.88 7.43 2.77
C LYS A 82 -8.95 7.70 3.96
N TYR A 83 -8.74 6.71 4.82
CA TYR A 83 -7.86 6.78 6.00
C TYR A 83 -6.49 6.12 5.79
N LEU A 84 -6.12 5.82 4.54
CA LEU A 84 -4.84 5.21 4.22
C LEU A 84 -3.69 6.11 4.70
N ARG A 85 -2.78 5.51 5.47
CA ARG A 85 -1.58 6.13 6.03
C ARG A 85 -0.30 5.57 5.42
N ALA A 86 -0.29 4.28 5.11
CA ALA A 86 0.85 3.61 4.51
C ALA A 86 0.42 2.82 3.27
N LEU A 87 1.15 3.00 2.17
CA LEU A 87 1.01 2.22 0.95
C LEU A 87 2.38 1.67 0.55
N GLU A 88 2.51 0.35 0.50
CA GLU A 88 3.75 -0.30 0.14
C GLU A 88 3.59 -1.14 -1.13
N LEU A 89 4.31 -0.79 -2.18
CA LEU A 89 4.29 -1.48 -3.48
C LEU A 89 5.57 -2.30 -3.66
N ARG A 90 5.64 -3.43 -2.96
CA ARG A 90 6.83 -4.28 -2.86
C ARG A 90 6.98 -5.17 -4.08
N ASN A 91 8.12 -5.03 -4.77
CA ASN A 91 8.41 -5.73 -6.04
C ASN A 91 7.36 -5.49 -7.14
N SER A 92 6.55 -4.44 -7.01
CA SER A 92 5.45 -4.15 -7.93
C SER A 92 5.77 -2.90 -8.77
N PRO A 93 6.42 -3.04 -9.93
CA PRO A 93 6.75 -1.90 -10.79
C PRO A 93 5.47 -1.24 -11.30
N VAL A 94 5.33 0.07 -11.06
CA VAL A 94 4.21 0.86 -11.54
C VAL A 94 4.71 2.00 -12.41
N THR A 95 4.05 2.19 -13.56
CA THR A 95 4.45 3.22 -14.52
C THR A 95 4.00 4.62 -14.11
N ALA A 96 2.88 4.72 -13.39
CA ALA A 96 2.32 5.98 -12.91
C ALA A 96 1.42 5.75 -11.70
N LEU A 97 1.42 6.68 -10.75
CA LEU A 97 0.42 6.73 -9.67
C LEU A 97 -0.88 7.38 -10.19
N PRO A 98 -2.05 6.85 -9.82
CA PRO A 98 -3.33 7.46 -10.16
C PRO A 98 -3.54 8.78 -9.41
N ASN A 99 -4.36 9.67 -9.96
CA ASN A 99 -4.62 10.98 -9.35
C ASN A 99 -5.24 10.91 -7.95
N SER A 100 -5.96 9.83 -7.66
CA SER A 100 -6.55 9.54 -6.34
C SER A 100 -5.51 9.42 -5.23
N ILE A 101 -4.28 8.98 -5.52
CA ILE A 101 -3.23 8.93 -4.51
C ILE A 101 -2.92 10.33 -3.97
N TYR A 102 -2.91 11.35 -4.83
CA TYR A 102 -2.60 12.72 -4.42
C TYR A 102 -3.72 13.37 -3.59
N THR A 103 -4.88 12.73 -3.45
CA THR A 103 -5.99 13.23 -2.61
C THR A 103 -5.99 12.63 -1.20
N LEU A 104 -5.13 11.65 -0.93
CA LEU A 104 -5.02 10.98 0.36
C LEU A 104 -4.37 11.88 1.42
N LYS A 105 -5.21 12.61 2.17
CA LYS A 105 -4.79 13.55 3.23
C LYS A 105 -4.07 12.89 4.41
N HIS A 106 -4.20 11.57 4.56
CA HIS A 106 -3.62 10.82 5.67
C HIS A 106 -2.38 10.02 5.29
N LEU A 107 -2.03 9.96 4.01
CA LEU A 107 -0.87 9.21 3.53
C LEU A 107 0.41 9.84 4.06
N ARG A 108 1.19 9.04 4.78
CA ARG A 108 2.45 9.40 5.43
C ARG A 108 3.60 8.55 4.91
N ASP A 109 3.34 7.31 4.57
CA ASP A 109 4.38 6.35 4.23
C ASP A 109 4.08 5.78 2.83
N LEU A 110 5.03 5.90 1.92
CA LEU A 110 4.93 5.37 0.56
C LEU A 110 6.20 4.62 0.21
N GLU A 111 6.06 3.33 -0.10
CA GLU A 111 7.14 2.52 -0.64
C GLU A 111 6.88 2.19 -2.12
N LEU A 112 7.88 2.43 -2.96
CA LEU A 112 7.84 2.21 -4.40
C LEU A 112 9.03 1.37 -4.85
N ALA A 113 8.77 0.35 -5.66
CA ALA A 113 9.82 -0.45 -6.30
C ALA A 113 9.79 -0.26 -7.83
N GLN A 114 10.95 -0.07 -8.46
CA GLN A 114 11.12 -0.06 -9.92
C GLN A 114 10.14 0.84 -10.72
N SER A 115 9.75 1.98 -10.16
CA SER A 115 8.65 2.82 -10.65
C SER A 115 9.15 4.22 -11.07
N PRO A 116 9.05 4.63 -12.35
CA PRO A 116 9.47 5.96 -12.81
C PRO A 116 8.38 7.01 -12.56
N VAL A 117 7.80 7.02 -11.35
CA VAL A 117 6.63 7.86 -11.05
C VAL A 117 7.02 9.32 -10.81
N GLU A 118 6.15 10.23 -11.25
CA GLU A 118 6.26 11.67 -11.02
C GLU A 118 5.18 12.15 -10.03
N GLY A 119 5.25 13.41 -9.62
CA GLY A 119 4.21 14.04 -8.80
C GLY A 119 4.24 13.67 -7.32
N ILE A 120 5.31 13.03 -6.84
CA ILE A 120 5.50 12.70 -5.42
C ILE A 120 5.51 13.97 -4.54
N ASP A 121 5.97 15.10 -5.09
CA ASP A 121 5.92 16.43 -4.48
C ASP A 121 4.50 16.91 -4.15
N ARG A 122 3.47 16.32 -4.78
CA ARG A 122 2.05 16.61 -4.49
C ARG A 122 1.54 15.89 -3.24
N LEU A 123 2.31 14.93 -2.69
CA LEU A 123 1.98 14.20 -1.47
C LEU A 123 2.39 15.02 -0.24
N THR A 124 1.65 16.09 0.03
CA THR A 124 2.04 17.10 1.03
C THR A 124 2.08 16.62 2.49
N ASN A 125 1.51 15.45 2.80
CA ASN A 125 1.52 14.86 4.14
C ASN A 125 2.50 13.68 4.29
N LEU A 126 3.27 13.39 3.23
CA LEU A 126 4.23 12.30 3.22
C LEU A 126 5.37 12.60 4.20
N ARG A 127 5.72 11.61 5.00
CA ARG A 127 6.79 11.63 6.01
C ARG A 127 7.93 10.72 5.61
N GLU A 128 7.60 9.54 5.08
CA GLU A 128 8.56 8.54 4.68
C GLU A 128 8.30 8.12 3.24
N LEU A 129 9.37 8.16 2.45
CA LEU A 129 9.39 7.71 1.06
C LEU A 129 10.52 6.69 0.89
N ALA A 130 10.16 5.43 0.73
CA ALA A 130 11.11 4.37 0.44
C ALA A 130 11.10 4.08 -1.07
N ILE A 131 12.26 4.16 -1.70
CA ILE A 131 12.42 3.94 -3.14
C ILE A 131 13.42 2.81 -3.36
N HIS A 132 12.94 1.71 -3.90
CA HIS A 132 13.76 0.55 -4.23
C HIS A 132 13.94 0.45 -5.74
N LYS A 133 15.19 0.29 -6.20
CA LYS A 133 15.50 0.02 -7.61
C LYS A 133 14.89 1.03 -8.60
N CYS A 134 14.70 2.31 -8.20
CA CYS A 134 14.27 3.40 -9.09
C CYS A 134 15.41 4.40 -9.30
N PRO A 135 16.34 4.16 -10.25
CA PRO A 135 17.58 4.94 -10.34
C PRO A 135 17.35 6.42 -10.66
N GLN A 136 16.35 6.74 -11.50
CA GLN A 136 16.05 8.13 -11.89
C GLN A 136 15.41 8.92 -10.74
N LEU A 137 14.40 8.34 -10.07
CA LEU A 137 13.73 8.97 -8.93
C LEU A 137 14.69 9.15 -7.74
N SER A 138 15.53 8.13 -7.48
CA SER A 138 16.55 8.19 -6.43
C SER A 138 17.62 9.24 -6.70
N LYS A 139 17.89 9.58 -7.96
CA LYS A 139 18.83 10.64 -8.32
C LYS A 139 18.23 12.02 -8.04
N ARG A 140 16.97 12.24 -8.44
CA ARG A 140 16.24 13.50 -8.21
C ARG A 140 16.09 13.84 -6.73
N TYR A 141 15.73 12.87 -5.89
CA TYR A 141 15.56 13.11 -4.45
C TYR A 141 16.88 13.24 -3.68
N ARG A 142 17.98 12.62 -4.13
CA ARG A 142 19.31 12.89 -3.56
C ARG A 142 19.83 14.28 -3.91
N GLN A 143 19.45 14.82 -5.07
CA GLN A 143 19.86 16.16 -5.50
C GLN A 143 19.07 17.28 -4.81
N ASN A 144 17.83 17.01 -4.40
CA ASN A 144 16.96 17.98 -3.72
C ASN A 144 16.93 17.79 -2.18
N GLY A 145 17.76 16.90 -1.63
CA GLY A 145 17.84 16.59 -0.19
C GLY A 145 18.90 17.39 0.57
N GLY A 146 19.42 18.46 -0.04
CA GLY A 146 20.27 19.46 0.61
C GLY A 146 19.87 20.86 0.12
N GLU A 147 19.81 21.80 1.07
CA GLU A 147 19.26 23.17 1.01
C GLU A 147 17.72 23.17 1.21
N ASP A 148 17.14 23.51 2.36
CA ASP A 148 17.56 24.16 3.63
C ASP A 148 17.06 23.37 4.85
#